data_AF-A0A958LFI6-F1
#
_entry.id   AF-A0A958LFI6-F1
#
_cell.length_a   1.000
_cell.length_b   1.000
_cell.length_c   1.000
_cell.angle_alpha   90.00
_cell.angle_beta   90.00
_cell.angle_gamma   90.00
#
_symmetry.space_group_name_H-M   'P 1'
#
loop_
_entity.id
_entity.type
_entity.pdbx_description
1 polymer ?
#
loop_
_entity_poly.entity_id
_entity_poly.type
_entity_poly.pdbx_seq_one_letter_code
_entity_poly.pdbx_strand_id
1 'polypeptide(L)'
;PMPIEQYLQQVFKPHMEQRGFSFQSSYPLPEIQKFWDLFSAGMPQGLSQRSYHVLGADWISGNGSKACTVLVMNILQQGQYVSWNVSASELYAPTPAFAASKDAYLYAVAKTEMNPQWQIAQNQQLIQKIRADRQIADEQMRQSSIQHLNRMNAILARGEANSAIAKINSDILDISHAGFLKRSDMVSKGQSDTVNMIGEHSIIANNTTGERYRVEAGSGNYWVNGQGEYFRTENTLYDPRTDSGLNQQQWTQFEVER
;
A
#
# COMPACT_ATOMS: atom_id res chain seq x y z
N PRO A 1 -5.06 24.10 21.89
CA PRO A 1 -5.37 24.36 23.32
C PRO A 1 -6.51 25.38 23.40
N MET A 2 -7.34 25.33 24.45
CA MET A 2 -8.32 26.40 24.67
C MET A 2 -7.61 27.67 25.15
N PRO A 3 -8.12 28.88 24.85
CA PRO A 3 -7.58 30.14 25.38
C PRO A 3 -7.57 30.18 26.91
N ILE A 4 -6.64 30.92 27.51
CA ILE A 4 -6.49 30.97 28.97
C ILE A 4 -7.72 31.56 29.68
N GLU A 5 -8.40 32.51 29.04
CA GLU A 5 -9.66 33.09 29.53
C GLU A 5 -10.76 32.03 29.55
N GLN A 6 -10.81 31.19 28.52
CA GLN A 6 -11.77 30.09 28.45
C GLN A 6 -11.45 29.03 29.50
N TYR A 7 -10.16 28.72 29.72
CA TYR A 7 -9.72 27.82 30.79
C TYR A 7 -10.11 28.35 32.17
N LEU A 8 -9.90 29.64 32.43
CA LEU A 8 -10.34 30.29 33.66
C LEU A 8 -11.84 30.09 33.89
N GLN A 9 -12.67 30.36 32.89
CA GLN A 9 -14.13 30.29 33.05
C GLN A 9 -14.67 28.86 33.15
N GLN A 10 -14.14 27.92 32.36
CA GLN A 10 -14.72 26.58 32.23
C GLN A 10 -14.10 25.54 33.16
N VAL A 11 -12.86 25.75 33.60
CA VAL A 11 -12.11 24.77 34.40
C VAL A 11 -11.78 25.33 35.78
N PHE A 12 -11.10 26.48 35.82
CA PHE A 12 -10.55 26.97 37.08
C PHE A 12 -11.60 27.63 38.00
N LYS A 13 -12.53 28.39 37.42
CA LYS A 13 -13.61 29.04 38.17
C LYS A 13 -14.51 28.03 38.89
N PRO A 14 -15.02 26.95 38.25
CA PRO A 14 -15.75 25.90 38.96
C PRO A 14 -14.97 25.29 40.11
N HIS A 15 -13.65 25.11 39.96
CA HIS A 15 -12.78 24.60 41.03
C HIS A 15 -12.72 25.57 42.24
N MET A 16 -12.61 26.87 42.00
CA MET A 16 -12.62 27.88 43.06
C MET A 16 -14.00 28.02 43.72
N GLU A 17 -15.08 27.92 42.95
CA GLU A 17 -16.46 27.94 43.45
C GLU A 17 -16.76 26.75 44.38
N GLN A 18 -16.28 25.55 44.03
CA GLN A 18 -16.36 24.37 44.91
C GLN A 18 -15.62 24.57 46.24
N ARG A 19 -14.62 25.47 46.28
CA ARG A 19 -13.86 25.84 47.49
C ARG A 19 -14.48 27.01 48.24
N GLY A 20 -15.66 27.48 47.84
CA GLY A 20 -16.39 28.56 48.50
C GLY A 20 -15.89 29.97 48.15
N PHE A 21 -15.27 30.12 46.98
CA PHE A 21 -14.86 31.42 46.43
C PHE A 21 -15.77 31.84 45.28
N SER A 22 -16.12 33.12 45.23
CA SER A 22 -16.80 33.75 44.11
C SER A 22 -15.81 34.55 43.27
N PHE A 23 -15.92 34.41 41.95
CA PHE A 23 -15.11 35.17 41.00
C PHE A 23 -15.43 36.67 41.08
N GLN A 24 -14.40 37.52 41.17
CA GLN A 24 -14.57 38.98 41.10
C GLN A 24 -14.16 39.54 39.76
N SER A 25 -12.92 39.27 39.33
CA SER A 25 -12.37 39.84 38.09
C SER A 25 -11.19 39.03 37.59
N SER A 26 -10.84 39.26 36.32
CA SER A 26 -9.61 38.77 35.72
C SER A 26 -8.94 39.88 34.91
N TYR A 27 -7.61 39.86 34.86
CA TYR A 27 -6.81 40.91 34.23
C TYR A 27 -5.51 40.35 33.65
N PRO A 28 -4.99 40.93 32.56
CA PRO A 28 -3.70 40.50 32.01
C PRO A 28 -2.55 40.86 32.96
N LEU A 29 -1.50 40.05 32.96
CA LEU A 29 -0.28 40.26 33.74
C LEU A 29 0.95 40.33 32.80
N PRO A 30 1.10 41.43 32.05
CA PRO A 30 2.09 41.51 30.96
C PRO A 30 3.54 41.43 31.44
N GLU A 31 3.87 41.93 32.64
CA GLU A 31 5.23 41.84 33.16
C GLU A 31 5.64 40.38 33.45
N ILE A 32 4.72 39.58 33.99
CA ILE A 32 4.95 38.16 34.27
C ILE A 32 5.01 37.39 32.95
N GLN A 33 4.15 37.71 31.98
CA GLN A 33 4.23 37.10 30.65
C GLN A 33 5.59 37.39 29.98
N LYS A 34 6.06 38.64 30.05
CA LYS A 34 7.36 39.04 29.51
C LYS A 34 8.52 38.23 30.10
N PHE A 35 8.49 37.92 31.40
CA PHE A 35 9.47 37.03 32.02
C PHE A 35 9.51 35.66 31.33
N TRP A 36 8.35 35.04 31.12
CA TRP A 36 8.26 33.74 30.46
C TRP A 36 8.63 33.78 28.98
N ASP A 37 8.30 34.86 28.28
CA ASP A 37 8.71 35.07 26.90
C ASP A 37 10.24 35.19 26.78
N LEU A 38 10.89 35.92 27.69
CA LEU A 38 12.35 36.01 27.75
C LEU A 38 13.01 34.68 28.13
N PHE A 39 12.41 33.95 29.08
CA PHE A 39 12.84 32.60 29.45
C PHE A 39 12.82 31.67 28.23
N SER A 40 11.73 31.71 27.46
CA SER A 40 11.55 30.95 26.22
C SER A 40 12.56 31.32 25.15
N ALA A 41 12.80 32.63 24.95
CA ALA A 41 13.75 33.14 23.97
C ALA A 41 15.18 32.68 24.28
N GLY A 42 15.53 32.56 25.57
CA GLY A 42 16.82 32.06 26.01
C GLY A 42 17.01 30.54 25.89
N MET A 43 15.98 29.78 25.51
CA MET A 43 16.09 28.33 25.25
C MET A 43 16.57 28.02 23.82
N PRO A 44 17.09 26.82 23.55
CA PRO A 44 17.46 26.40 22.20
C PRO A 44 16.27 26.49 21.24
N GLN A 45 16.43 27.28 20.18
CA GLN A 45 15.40 27.56 19.18
C GLN A 45 15.38 26.49 18.07
N GLY A 46 14.23 26.33 17.40
CA GLY A 46 14.11 25.53 16.16
C GLY A 46 13.62 24.08 16.33
N LEU A 47 13.34 23.63 17.55
CA LEU A 47 12.80 22.28 17.83
C LEU A 47 11.34 22.30 18.25
N SER A 48 10.94 23.35 18.95
CA SER A 48 9.58 23.56 19.41
C SER A 48 9.31 25.05 19.49
N GLN A 49 8.10 25.45 19.13
CA GLN A 49 7.60 26.79 19.39
C GLN A 49 6.93 26.78 20.75
N ARG A 50 7.32 27.71 21.61
CA ARG A 50 6.78 27.87 22.96
C ARG A 50 6.07 29.21 23.04
N SER A 51 4.82 29.21 23.50
CA SER A 51 4.10 30.43 23.84
C SER A 51 3.57 30.36 25.26
N TYR A 52 3.49 31.53 25.89
CA TYR A 52 3.01 31.68 27.25
C TYR A 52 1.85 32.68 27.26
N HIS A 53 0.81 32.36 28.03
CA HIS A 53 -0.29 33.26 28.30
C HIS A 53 -0.47 33.36 29.81
N VAL A 54 -0.61 34.57 30.33
CA VAL A 54 -0.68 34.80 31.78
C VAL A 54 -1.91 35.65 32.12
N LEU A 55 -2.66 35.18 33.11
CA LEU A 55 -3.88 35.84 33.57
C LEU A 55 -3.91 35.90 35.11
N GLY A 56 -4.23 37.07 35.64
CA GLY A 56 -4.57 37.25 37.04
C GLY A 56 -6.06 37.08 37.25
N ALA A 57 -6.48 36.51 38.39
CA ALA A 57 -7.87 36.41 38.79
C ALA A 57 -8.04 36.70 40.28
N ASP A 58 -9.01 37.55 40.63
CA ASP A 58 -9.34 37.87 42.01
C ASP A 58 -10.63 37.18 42.44
N TRP A 59 -10.66 36.75 43.70
CA TRP A 59 -11.75 35.98 44.29
C TRP A 59 -12.10 36.49 45.69
N ILE A 60 -13.34 36.30 46.08
CA ILE A 60 -13.84 36.58 47.43
C ILE A 60 -14.54 35.35 48.00
N SER A 61 -14.25 35.01 49.25
CA SER A 61 -14.98 33.97 49.98
C SER A 61 -16.06 34.59 50.85
N GLY A 62 -17.14 33.83 51.10
CA GLY A 62 -18.22 34.24 52.01
C GLY A 62 -17.77 34.50 53.46
N ASN A 63 -16.57 34.03 53.84
CA ASN A 63 -15.98 34.25 55.16
C ASN A 63 -15.15 35.57 55.27
N GLY A 64 -15.13 36.41 54.22
CA GLY A 64 -14.38 37.67 54.21
C GLY A 64 -12.90 37.54 53.85
N SER A 65 -12.41 36.35 53.51
CA SER A 65 -11.09 36.13 52.91
C SER A 65 -11.12 36.40 51.41
N LYS A 66 -10.03 36.91 50.86
CA LYS A 66 -9.85 37.15 49.42
C LYS A 66 -8.69 36.32 48.90
N ALA A 67 -8.75 35.99 47.61
CA ALA A 67 -7.68 35.28 46.93
C ALA A 67 -7.28 35.98 45.63
N CYS A 68 -6.00 35.92 45.30
CA CYS A 68 -5.43 36.31 44.01
C CYS A 68 -4.78 35.07 43.39
N THR A 69 -5.15 34.74 42.17
CA THR A 69 -4.55 33.64 41.40
C THR A 69 -3.78 34.20 40.23
N VAL A 70 -2.57 33.71 40.01
CA VAL A 70 -1.82 33.87 38.76
C VAL A 70 -1.88 32.55 38.00
N LEU A 71 -2.49 32.56 36.83
CA LEU A 71 -2.51 31.44 35.89
C LEU A 71 -1.44 31.65 34.83
N VAL A 72 -0.58 30.66 34.62
CA VAL A 72 0.41 30.64 33.53
C VAL A 72 0.12 29.43 32.66
N MET A 73 -0.31 29.68 31.42
CA MET A 73 -0.46 28.65 30.40
C MET A 73 0.82 28.57 29.58
N ASN A 74 1.39 27.37 29.49
CA ASN A 74 2.48 27.06 28.59
C ASN A 74 1.92 26.21 27.43
N ILE A 75 2.27 26.58 26.20
CA ILE A 75 1.95 25.81 25.00
C ILE A 75 3.28 25.48 24.31
N LEU A 76 3.51 24.19 24.10
CA LEU A 76 4.65 23.64 23.38
C LEU A 76 4.16 23.00 22.09
N GLN A 77 4.63 23.52 20.96
CA GLN A 77 4.31 23.00 19.63
C GLN A 77 5.57 22.47 18.95
N GLN A 78 5.57 21.18 18.59
CA GLN A 78 6.66 20.49 17.90
C GLN A 78 6.10 19.75 16.69
N GLY A 79 6.20 20.36 15.51
CA GLY A 79 5.58 19.82 14.29
C GLY A 79 4.07 19.72 14.45
N GLN A 80 3.54 18.50 14.32
CA GLN A 80 2.10 18.19 14.52
C GLN A 80 1.73 17.92 15.99
N TYR A 81 2.72 17.79 16.88
CA TYR A 81 2.49 17.56 18.29
C TYR A 81 2.30 18.89 19.03
N VAL A 82 1.21 19.00 19.79
CA VAL A 82 0.95 20.14 20.68
C VAL A 82 0.71 19.60 22.08
N SER A 83 1.53 20.02 23.03
CA SER A 83 1.28 19.84 24.45
C SER A 83 1.08 21.20 25.12
N TRP A 84 0.29 21.22 26.18
CA TRP A 84 0.05 22.43 26.95
C TRP A 84 -0.28 22.07 28.38
N ASN A 85 0.00 23.00 29.29
CA ASN A 85 -0.35 22.89 30.69
C ASN A 85 -0.68 24.28 31.25
N VAL A 86 -1.44 24.31 32.34
CA VAL A 86 -1.69 25.54 33.10
C VAL A 86 -1.23 25.32 34.52
N SER A 87 -0.35 26.19 35.02
CA SER A 87 -0.02 26.27 36.43
C SER A 87 -0.80 27.39 37.08
N ALA A 88 -1.37 27.12 38.25
CA ALA A 88 -2.03 28.11 39.09
C ALA A 88 -1.19 28.36 40.35
N SER A 89 -0.98 29.61 40.70
CA SER A 89 -0.39 30.02 41.97
C SER A 89 -1.36 30.94 42.68
N GLU A 90 -1.65 30.64 43.95
CA GLU A 90 -2.74 31.27 44.71
C GLU A 90 -2.17 31.96 45.96
N LEU A 91 -2.58 33.20 46.17
CA LEU A 91 -2.37 33.95 47.41
C LEU A 91 -3.70 34.12 48.11
N TYR A 92 -3.76 33.77 49.40
CA TYR A 92 -4.91 33.99 50.27
C TYR A 92 -4.58 35.02 51.34
N ALA A 93 -5.48 35.99 51.56
CA ALA A 93 -5.34 36.94 52.66
C ALA A 93 -6.69 37.45 53.18
N PRO A 94 -6.77 37.87 54.45
CA PRO A 94 -7.93 38.59 54.97
C PRO A 94 -8.16 39.90 54.21
N THR A 95 -9.43 40.33 54.07
CA THR A 95 -9.80 41.55 53.34
C THR A 95 -8.95 42.80 53.70
N PRO A 96 -8.66 43.10 54.99
CA PRO A 96 -7.88 44.28 55.35
C PRO A 96 -6.44 44.28 54.82
N ALA A 97 -5.83 43.11 54.65
CA ALA A 97 -4.44 42.95 54.20
C ALA A 97 -4.34 42.60 52.70
N PHE A 98 -5.45 42.24 52.06
CA PHE A 98 -5.44 41.64 50.73
C PHE A 98 -4.77 42.51 49.67
N ALA A 99 -5.04 43.81 49.64
CA ALA A 99 -4.46 44.71 48.63
C ALA A 99 -2.93 44.73 48.73
N ALA A 100 -2.39 44.97 49.93
CA ALA A 100 -0.95 45.00 50.16
C ALA A 100 -0.29 43.63 49.87
N SER A 101 -0.91 42.53 50.31
CA SER A 101 -0.39 41.18 50.06
C SER A 101 -0.41 40.84 48.56
N LYS A 102 -1.46 41.23 47.84
CA LYS A 102 -1.58 41.05 46.39
C LYS A 102 -0.50 41.81 45.65
N ASP A 103 -0.29 43.08 45.98
CA ASP A 103 0.73 43.91 45.34
C ASP A 103 2.12 43.34 45.58
N ALA A 104 2.44 42.95 46.83
CA ALA A 104 3.71 42.32 47.16
C ALA A 104 3.91 40.98 46.41
N TYR A 105 2.85 40.17 46.30
CA TYR A 105 2.89 38.90 45.58
C TYR A 105 3.10 39.08 44.09
N LEU A 106 2.32 39.95 43.43
CA LEU A 106 2.46 40.23 42.01
C LEU A 106 3.83 40.84 41.70
N TYR A 107 4.33 41.72 42.58
CA TYR A 107 5.68 42.27 42.48
C TYR A 107 6.75 41.17 42.57
N ALA A 108 6.65 40.25 43.53
CA ALA A 108 7.61 39.15 43.68
C ALA A 108 7.63 38.23 42.44
N VAL A 109 6.47 37.90 41.90
CA VAL A 109 6.38 37.05 40.69
C VAL A 109 6.90 37.81 39.46
N ALA A 110 6.57 39.09 39.29
CA ALA A 110 7.03 39.89 38.16
C ALA A 110 8.53 40.19 38.19
N LYS A 111 9.13 40.30 39.39
CA LYS A 111 10.57 40.55 39.60
C LYS A 111 11.38 39.28 39.83
N THR A 112 10.81 38.11 39.52
CA THR A 112 11.58 36.87 39.54
C THR A 112 12.67 36.96 38.48
N GLU A 113 13.92 36.82 38.91
CA GLU A 113 15.07 36.77 38.01
C GLU A 113 15.53 35.32 37.83
N MET A 114 15.94 34.99 36.62
CA MET A 114 16.53 33.68 36.36
C MET A 114 18.05 33.78 36.46
N ASN A 115 18.66 32.78 37.12
CA ASN A 115 20.10 32.62 37.10
C ASN A 115 20.57 32.23 35.68
N PRO A 116 21.32 33.10 34.98
CA PRO A 116 21.74 32.84 33.60
C PRO A 116 22.71 31.66 33.48
N GLN A 117 23.55 31.42 34.50
CA GLN A 117 24.49 30.29 34.50
C GLN A 117 23.74 28.96 34.59
N TRP A 118 22.70 28.91 35.42
CA TRP A 118 21.83 27.74 35.50
C TRP A 118 21.11 27.50 34.16
N GLN A 119 20.59 28.55 33.52
CA GLN A 119 19.90 28.43 32.24
C GLN A 119 20.85 27.87 31.15
N ILE A 120 22.08 28.39 31.07
CA ILE A 120 23.09 27.89 30.13
C ILE A 120 23.39 26.40 30.37
N ALA A 121 23.60 26.01 31.63
CA ALA A 121 23.87 24.62 31.98
C ALA A 121 22.71 23.68 31.59
N GLN A 122 21.47 24.08 31.87
CA GLN A 122 20.29 23.30 31.47
C GLN A 122 20.11 23.24 29.96
N ASN A 123 20.36 24.34 29.25
CA ASN A 123 20.31 24.37 27.79
C ASN A 123 21.35 23.42 27.17
N GLN A 124 22.57 23.35 27.73
CA GLN A 124 23.59 22.42 27.28
C GLN A 124 23.15 20.96 27.47
N GLN A 125 22.61 20.63 28.65
CA GLN A 125 22.06 19.29 28.90
C GLN A 125 20.91 18.94 27.95
N LEU A 126 20.02 19.90 27.69
CA LEU A 126 18.93 19.73 26.75
C LEU A 126 19.45 19.47 25.33
N ILE A 127 20.42 20.26 24.85
CA ILE A 127 21.06 20.06 23.53
C ILE A 127 21.72 18.68 23.44
N GLN A 128 22.38 18.22 24.51
CA GLN A 128 22.99 16.88 24.54
C GLN A 128 21.93 15.78 24.40
N LYS A 129 20.83 15.86 25.15
CA LYS A 129 19.71 14.91 25.01
C LYS A 129 19.13 14.91 23.60
N ILE A 130 18.90 16.09 23.03
CA ILE A 130 18.41 16.22 21.65
C ILE A 130 19.35 15.55 20.64
N ARG A 131 20.67 15.72 20.80
CA ARG A 131 21.67 15.08 19.92
C ARG A 131 21.61 13.56 20.05
N ALA A 132 21.50 13.04 21.27
CA ALA A 132 21.36 11.60 21.51
C ALA A 132 20.07 11.04 20.88
N ASP A 133 18.94 11.73 21.07
CA ASP A 133 17.65 11.32 20.51
C ASP A 133 17.67 11.29 18.98
N ARG A 134 18.29 12.30 18.34
CA ARG A 134 18.48 12.31 16.88
C ARG A 134 19.33 11.15 16.39
N GLN A 135 20.42 10.82 17.08
CA GLN A 135 21.25 9.67 16.72
C GLN A 135 20.46 8.36 16.78
N ILE A 136 19.60 8.20 17.81
CA ILE A 136 18.72 7.03 17.92
C ILE A 136 17.71 7.00 16.77
N ALA A 137 17.08 8.13 16.45
CA ALA A 137 16.13 8.23 15.35
C ALA A 137 16.77 7.93 13.98
N ASP A 138 17.96 8.47 13.72
CA ASP A 138 18.72 8.25 12.49
C ASP A 138 19.11 6.77 12.34
N GLU A 139 19.56 6.13 13.42
CA GLU A 139 19.87 4.70 13.40
C GLU A 139 18.64 3.84 13.13
N GLN A 140 17.50 4.15 13.77
CA GLN A 140 16.24 3.45 13.50
C GLN A 140 15.81 3.61 12.04
N MET A 141 15.96 4.81 11.47
CA MET A 141 15.64 5.07 10.06
C MET A 141 16.55 4.28 9.12
N ARG A 142 17.85 4.21 9.42
CA ARG A 142 18.83 3.39 8.67
C ARG A 142 18.47 1.90 8.72
N GLN A 143 18.15 1.38 9.90
CA GLN A 143 17.73 -0.01 10.07
C GLN A 143 16.44 -0.31 9.30
N SER A 144 15.46 0.59 9.36
CA SER A 144 14.21 0.46 8.60
C SER A 144 14.45 0.44 7.08
N SER A 145 15.35 1.30 6.59
CA SER A 145 15.75 1.31 5.17
C SER A 145 16.39 -0.02 4.75
N ILE A 146 17.32 -0.56 5.55
CA ILE A 146 17.95 -1.87 5.32
C ILE A 146 16.89 -2.98 5.30
N GLN A 147 15.97 -2.99 6.26
CA GLN A 147 14.88 -3.98 6.30
C GLN A 147 13.95 -3.86 5.08
N HIS A 148 13.70 -2.65 4.59
CA HIS A 148 12.93 -2.44 3.38
C HIS A 148 13.63 -3.02 2.15
N LEU A 149 14.94 -2.74 1.97
CA LEU A 149 15.74 -3.32 0.90
C LEU A 149 15.76 -4.85 0.96
N ASN A 150 15.91 -5.43 2.16
CA ASN A 150 15.86 -6.89 2.34
C ASN A 150 14.50 -7.47 1.93
N ARG A 151 13.39 -6.78 2.24
CA ARG A 151 12.06 -7.18 1.79
C ARG A 151 11.93 -7.13 0.27
N MET A 152 12.48 -6.10 -0.37
CA MET A 152 12.48 -5.99 -1.84
C MET A 152 13.28 -7.12 -2.49
N ASN A 153 14.48 -7.40 -2.00
CA ASN A 153 15.29 -8.52 -2.50
C ASN A 153 14.58 -9.87 -2.32
N ALA A 154 13.92 -10.09 -1.17
CA ALA A 154 13.15 -11.31 -0.95
C ALA A 154 11.94 -11.43 -1.89
N ILE A 155 11.28 -10.32 -2.22
CA ILE A 155 10.18 -10.29 -3.19
C ILE A 155 10.70 -10.58 -4.61
N LEU A 156 11.83 -10.00 -5.01
CA LEU A 156 12.45 -10.27 -6.30
C LEU A 156 12.85 -11.75 -6.42
N ALA A 157 13.52 -12.32 -5.43
CA ALA A 157 13.91 -13.72 -5.41
C ALA A 157 12.68 -14.66 -5.48
N ARG A 158 11.58 -14.33 -4.79
CA ARG A 158 10.31 -15.05 -4.91
C ARG A 158 9.68 -14.89 -6.29
N GLY A 159 9.76 -13.70 -6.88
CA GLY A 159 9.30 -13.42 -8.24
C GLY A 159 10.04 -14.27 -9.26
N GLU A 160 11.37 -14.31 -9.20
CA GLU A 160 12.21 -15.14 -10.07
C GLU A 160 11.88 -16.63 -9.93
N ALA A 161 11.74 -17.13 -8.69
CA ALA A 161 11.34 -18.51 -8.44
C ALA A 161 9.94 -18.81 -9.01
N ASN A 162 8.97 -17.90 -8.85
CA ASN A 162 7.64 -18.05 -9.40
C ASN A 162 7.65 -18.03 -10.94
N SER A 163 8.45 -17.16 -11.56
CA SER A 163 8.62 -17.14 -13.02
C SER A 163 9.24 -18.43 -13.55
N ALA A 164 10.24 -19.00 -12.84
CA ALA A 164 10.82 -20.29 -13.20
C ALA A 164 9.79 -21.43 -13.11
N ILE A 165 8.98 -21.47 -12.05
CA ILE A 165 7.90 -22.44 -11.89
C ILE A 165 6.82 -22.25 -12.97
N ALA A 166 6.43 -21.01 -13.27
CA ALA A 166 5.45 -20.72 -14.31
C ALA A 166 5.93 -21.17 -15.69
N LYS A 167 7.22 -20.98 -16.00
CA LYS A 167 7.84 -21.50 -17.23
C LYS A 167 7.76 -23.02 -17.30
N ILE A 168 8.15 -23.73 -16.23
CA ILE A 168 8.06 -25.19 -16.16
C ILE A 168 6.61 -25.66 -16.39
N ASN A 169 5.63 -25.02 -15.76
CA ASN A 169 4.22 -25.37 -15.93
C ASN A 169 3.73 -25.10 -17.35
N SER A 170 4.17 -24.01 -17.99
CA SER A 170 3.88 -23.72 -19.40
C SER A 170 4.45 -24.81 -20.32
N ASP A 171 5.73 -25.17 -20.12
CA ASP A 171 6.39 -26.23 -20.89
C ASP A 171 5.65 -27.58 -20.75
N ILE A 172 5.17 -27.90 -19.54
CA ILE A 172 4.36 -29.11 -19.28
C ILE A 172 3.01 -29.05 -20.00
N LEU A 173 2.32 -27.91 -19.99
CA LEU A 173 1.04 -27.73 -20.68
C LEU A 173 1.21 -27.89 -22.19
N ASP A 174 2.26 -27.32 -22.76
CA ASP A 174 2.58 -27.44 -24.19
C ASP A 174 2.87 -28.89 -24.58
N ILE A 175 3.65 -29.63 -23.78
CA ILE A 175 3.91 -31.06 -23.98
C ILE A 175 2.61 -31.88 -23.90
N SER A 176 1.78 -31.61 -22.90
CA SER A 176 0.49 -32.30 -22.72
C SER A 176 -0.45 -32.07 -23.90
N HIS A 177 -0.54 -30.81 -24.35
CA HIS A 177 -1.34 -30.40 -25.50
C HIS A 177 -0.85 -31.05 -26.80
N ALA A 178 0.47 -31.02 -27.06
CA ALA A 178 1.06 -31.69 -28.21
C ALA A 178 0.79 -33.22 -28.18
N GLY A 179 0.86 -33.83 -27.00
CA GLY A 179 0.50 -35.25 -26.80
C GLY A 179 -0.97 -35.54 -27.06
N PHE A 180 -1.89 -34.63 -26.66
CA PHE A 180 -3.31 -34.75 -26.94
C PHE A 180 -3.61 -34.66 -28.43
N LEU A 181 -3.05 -33.65 -29.13
CA LEU A 181 -3.21 -33.50 -30.59
C LEU A 181 -2.75 -34.75 -31.33
N LYS A 182 -1.56 -35.28 -31.02
CA LYS A 182 -1.05 -36.53 -31.63
C LYS A 182 -2.00 -37.71 -31.43
N ARG A 183 -2.60 -37.85 -30.23
CA ARG A 183 -3.59 -38.91 -29.98
C ARG A 183 -4.87 -38.70 -30.77
N SER A 184 -5.36 -37.46 -30.85
CA SER A 184 -6.52 -37.11 -31.67
C SER A 184 -6.30 -37.47 -33.13
N ASP A 185 -5.15 -37.09 -33.70
CA ASP A 185 -4.79 -37.39 -35.09
C ASP A 185 -4.72 -38.90 -35.35
N MET A 186 -4.13 -39.67 -34.42
CA MET A 186 -4.10 -41.13 -34.52
C MET A 186 -5.49 -41.76 -34.45
N VAL A 187 -6.38 -41.27 -33.60
CA VAL A 187 -7.76 -41.76 -33.49
C VAL A 187 -8.54 -41.43 -34.75
N SER A 188 -8.44 -40.20 -35.27
CA SER A 188 -9.09 -39.81 -36.51
C SER A 188 -8.61 -40.65 -37.70
N LYS A 189 -7.30 -40.91 -37.80
CA LYS A 189 -6.74 -41.77 -38.85
C LYS A 189 -7.19 -43.23 -38.70
N GLY A 190 -7.13 -43.78 -37.48
CA GLY A 190 -7.61 -45.15 -37.22
C GLY A 190 -9.11 -45.32 -37.49
N GLN A 191 -9.92 -44.30 -37.20
CA GLN A 191 -11.35 -44.31 -37.49
C GLN A 191 -11.63 -44.22 -38.99
N SER A 192 -10.91 -43.37 -39.75
CA SER A 192 -11.06 -43.32 -41.21
C SER A 192 -10.70 -44.65 -41.87
N ASP A 193 -9.61 -45.28 -41.41
CA ASP A 193 -9.15 -46.57 -41.94
C ASP A 193 -10.16 -47.69 -41.64
N THR A 194 -10.74 -47.68 -40.43
CA THR A 194 -11.79 -48.63 -40.03
C THR A 194 -13.10 -48.43 -40.80
N VAL A 195 -13.54 -47.18 -40.99
CA VAL A 195 -14.76 -46.86 -41.75
C VAL A 195 -14.64 -47.25 -43.21
N ASN A 196 -13.46 -47.07 -43.82
CA ASN A 196 -13.20 -47.51 -45.18
C ASN A 196 -13.22 -49.04 -45.27
N MET A 197 -12.59 -49.74 -44.32
CA MET A 197 -12.58 -51.20 -44.27
C MET A 197 -13.98 -51.80 -44.11
N ILE A 198 -14.81 -51.28 -43.21
CA ILE A 198 -16.16 -51.80 -42.95
C ILE A 198 -17.11 -51.52 -44.12
N GLY A 199 -16.96 -50.38 -44.79
CA GLY A 199 -17.79 -50.02 -45.94
C GLY A 199 -17.39 -50.71 -47.25
N GLU A 200 -16.43 -51.64 -47.24
CA GLU A 200 -15.83 -52.22 -48.46
C GLU A 200 -15.40 -51.12 -49.44
N HIS A 201 -14.76 -50.07 -48.93
CA HIS A 201 -14.21 -48.99 -49.76
C HIS A 201 -12.70 -48.92 -49.61
N SER A 202 -12.02 -48.63 -50.73
CA SER A 202 -10.59 -48.36 -50.76
C SER A 202 -10.35 -46.92 -51.20
N ILE A 203 -9.27 -46.31 -50.72
CA ILE A 203 -8.81 -45.03 -51.26
C ILE A 203 -7.83 -45.35 -52.39
N ILE A 204 -8.07 -44.77 -53.56
CA ILE A 204 -7.12 -44.82 -54.67
C ILE A 204 -6.44 -43.47 -54.80
N ALA A 205 -5.15 -43.48 -55.13
CA ALA A 205 -4.34 -42.29 -55.29
C ALA A 205 -3.60 -42.29 -56.63
N ASN A 206 -3.47 -41.11 -57.23
CA ASN A 206 -2.56 -40.91 -58.35
C ASN A 206 -1.21 -40.47 -57.80
N ASN A 207 -0.20 -41.32 -57.96
CA ASN A 207 1.15 -41.06 -57.46
C ASN A 207 1.87 -39.89 -58.16
N THR A 208 1.30 -39.37 -59.25
CA THR A 208 1.86 -38.24 -60.03
C THR A 208 1.18 -36.91 -59.69
N THR A 209 -0.14 -36.89 -59.46
CA THR A 209 -0.90 -35.65 -59.18
C THR A 209 -1.25 -35.46 -57.69
N GLY A 210 -1.21 -36.52 -56.89
CA GLY A 210 -1.57 -36.49 -55.46
C GLY A 210 -3.09 -36.52 -55.19
N GLU A 211 -3.91 -36.66 -56.23
CA GLU A 211 -5.37 -36.76 -56.13
C GLU A 211 -5.80 -38.08 -55.49
N ARG A 212 -6.83 -38.05 -54.63
CA ARG A 212 -7.32 -39.20 -53.87
C ARG A 212 -8.84 -39.34 -54.01
N TYR A 213 -9.31 -40.55 -54.26
CA TYR A 213 -10.74 -40.85 -54.38
C TYR A 213 -11.12 -42.07 -53.55
N ARG A 214 -12.29 -42.01 -52.89
CA ARG A 214 -12.90 -43.17 -52.22
C ARG A 214 -13.68 -43.97 -53.26
N VAL A 215 -13.31 -45.22 -53.46
CA VAL A 215 -13.94 -46.14 -54.41
C VAL A 215 -14.37 -47.42 -53.71
N GLU A 216 -15.25 -48.20 -54.32
CA GLU A 216 -15.56 -49.56 -53.84
C GLU A 216 -14.32 -50.47 -53.93
N ALA A 217 -14.01 -51.15 -52.83
CA ALA A 217 -12.94 -52.12 -52.71
C ALA A 217 -13.27 -53.39 -53.51
N GLY A 218 -12.23 -54.18 -53.82
CA GLY A 218 -12.40 -55.52 -54.38
C GLY A 218 -11.72 -55.77 -55.73
N SER A 219 -11.20 -54.73 -56.39
CA SER A 219 -10.54 -54.89 -57.70
C SER A 219 -9.05 -54.54 -57.71
N GLY A 220 -8.28 -55.29 -58.51
CA GLY A 220 -6.83 -55.09 -58.63
C GLY A 220 -6.40 -53.83 -59.40
N ASN A 221 -7.26 -53.28 -60.28
CA ASN A 221 -6.92 -52.12 -61.11
C ASN A 221 -8.08 -51.11 -61.16
N TYR A 222 -7.75 -49.84 -60.90
CA TYR A 222 -8.70 -48.71 -60.98
C TYR A 222 -8.21 -47.69 -61.99
N TRP A 223 -9.12 -47.25 -62.85
CA TRP A 223 -8.89 -46.22 -63.86
C TRP A 223 -9.86 -45.07 -63.63
N VAL A 224 -9.37 -43.84 -63.69
CA VAL A 224 -10.18 -42.63 -63.49
C VAL A 224 -10.05 -41.72 -64.72
N ASN A 225 -11.15 -41.17 -65.21
CA ASN A 225 -11.15 -40.22 -66.32
C ASN A 225 -11.10 -38.76 -65.83
N GLY A 226 -10.91 -37.82 -66.75
CA GLY A 226 -10.85 -36.38 -66.43
C GLY A 226 -12.14 -35.77 -65.84
N GLN A 227 -13.23 -36.53 -65.81
CA GLN A 227 -14.52 -36.15 -65.24
C GLN A 227 -14.75 -36.71 -63.83
N GLY A 228 -13.80 -37.50 -63.30
CA GLY A 228 -13.89 -38.11 -61.97
C GLY A 228 -14.74 -39.39 -61.94
N GLU A 229 -15.15 -39.91 -63.09
CA GLU A 229 -15.76 -41.24 -63.19
C GLU A 229 -14.65 -42.29 -63.12
N TYR A 230 -14.92 -43.40 -62.42
CA TYR A 230 -13.96 -44.47 -62.26
C TYR A 230 -14.47 -45.80 -62.81
N PHE A 231 -13.53 -46.60 -63.30
CA PHE A 231 -13.75 -47.94 -63.80
C PHE A 231 -12.85 -48.93 -63.04
N ARG A 232 -13.41 -50.08 -62.65
CA ARG A 232 -12.70 -51.15 -61.93
C ARG A 232 -12.63 -52.42 -62.78
N THR A 233 -11.49 -53.09 -62.76
CA THR A 233 -11.31 -54.37 -63.46
C THR A 233 -10.36 -55.31 -62.72
N GLU A 234 -10.69 -56.59 -62.70
CA GLU A 234 -9.79 -57.66 -62.23
C GLU A 234 -8.77 -58.09 -63.29
N ASN A 235 -8.99 -57.70 -64.55
CA ASN A 235 -8.11 -58.08 -65.64
C ASN A 235 -6.93 -57.09 -65.72
N THR A 236 -5.77 -57.54 -65.26
CA THR A 236 -4.50 -56.77 -65.27
C THR A 236 -3.99 -56.44 -66.66
N LEU A 237 -4.50 -57.10 -67.70
CA LEU A 237 -4.14 -56.84 -69.11
C LEU A 237 -5.18 -55.96 -69.83
N TYR A 238 -6.25 -55.55 -69.15
CA TYR A 238 -7.27 -54.69 -69.74
C TYR A 238 -6.86 -53.22 -69.66
N ASP A 239 -6.73 -52.58 -70.82
CA ASP A 239 -6.50 -51.14 -70.95
C ASP A 239 -7.74 -50.48 -71.60
N PRO A 240 -8.53 -49.68 -70.85
CA PRO A 240 -9.74 -49.05 -71.37
C PRO A 240 -9.47 -48.07 -72.51
N ARG A 241 -8.22 -47.63 -72.71
CA ARG A 241 -7.82 -46.76 -73.83
C ARG A 241 -7.75 -47.51 -75.16
N THR A 242 -7.69 -48.85 -75.12
CA THR A 242 -7.61 -49.71 -76.31
C THR A 242 -8.97 -50.26 -76.74
N ASP A 243 -10.00 -50.08 -75.91
CA ASP A 243 -11.37 -50.53 -76.16
C ASP A 243 -12.13 -49.53 -77.04
N SER A 244 -12.67 -50.00 -78.18
CA SER A 244 -13.41 -49.16 -79.14
C SER A 244 -14.62 -48.42 -78.56
N GLY A 245 -15.16 -48.87 -77.42
CA GLY A 245 -16.26 -48.20 -76.73
C GLY A 245 -15.85 -47.14 -75.71
N LEU A 246 -14.60 -47.16 -75.22
CA LEU A 246 -14.10 -46.31 -74.11
C LEU A 246 -12.89 -45.45 -74.48
N ASN A 247 -12.29 -45.65 -75.66
CA ASN A 247 -11.10 -44.96 -76.14
C ASN A 247 -11.28 -43.46 -76.44
N GLN A 248 -12.51 -42.94 -76.40
CA GLN A 248 -12.79 -41.51 -76.61
C GLN A 248 -12.54 -40.67 -75.35
N GLN A 249 -12.24 -41.31 -74.20
CA GLN A 249 -11.94 -40.66 -72.93
C GLN A 249 -10.49 -40.92 -72.49
N GLN A 250 -9.87 -39.95 -71.82
CA GLN A 250 -8.52 -40.10 -71.25
C GLN A 250 -8.59 -40.77 -69.88
N TRP A 251 -8.14 -42.01 -69.80
CA TRP A 251 -8.10 -42.80 -68.57
C TRP A 251 -6.70 -42.83 -67.97
N THR A 252 -6.61 -42.55 -66.68
CA THR A 252 -5.37 -42.65 -65.89
C THR A 252 -5.52 -43.73 -64.84
N GLN A 253 -4.51 -44.58 -64.70
CA GLN A 253 -4.51 -45.64 -63.69
C GLN A 253 -4.16 -45.06 -62.32
N PHE A 254 -4.94 -45.40 -61.30
CA PHE A 254 -4.69 -45.05 -59.92
C PHE A 254 -4.39 -46.34 -59.14
N GLU A 255 -3.51 -46.22 -58.14
CA GLU A 255 -3.17 -47.35 -57.27
C GLU A 255 -3.98 -47.27 -55.96
N VAL A 256 -4.29 -48.43 -55.39
CA VAL A 256 -4.91 -48.49 -54.06
C VAL A 256 -3.87 -48.06 -53.02
N GLU A 257 -4.20 -47.01 -52.26
CA GLU A 257 -3.40 -46.56 -51.13
C GLU A 257 -3.55 -47.57 -49.99
N ARG A 258 -2.43 -48.16 -49.55
CA ARG A 258 -2.36 -49.08 -48.41
C ARG A 258 -1.89 -48.38 -47.15
#